data_AF-A0A6B1HFJ0-F1
#
_entry.id   AF-A0A6B1HFJ0-F1
#
_cell.length_a   1.000
_cell.length_b   1.000
_cell.length_c   1.000
_cell.angle_alpha   90.00
_cell.angle_beta   90.00
_cell.angle_gamma   90.00
#
_symmetry.space_group_name_H-M   'P 1'
#
loop_
_entity.id
_entity.type
_entity.pdbx_description
1 polymer ?
#
loop_
_entity_poly.entity_id
_entity_poly.type
_entity_poly.pdbx_seq_one_letter_code
_entity_poly.pdbx_strand_id
1 'polypeptide(L)'
;MDTDHAADHEMPKRVEETAVALLLRSPHLEVGQIMDLMDIGDREFRDMASRNGDIARRLEERRLGTLRPIKSEPRRCKSCREWFVPYGHDRYCSDACKRTACLARCHKR
;
A
#
# COMPACT_ATOMS: atom_id res chain seq x y z
N MET A 1 14.38 -13.85 31.57
CA MET A 1 12.96 -14.19 31.41
C MET A 1 12.33 -12.97 30.81
N ASP A 2 12.38 -12.99 29.49
CA ASP A 2 12.41 -11.84 28.61
C ASP A 2 11.00 -11.40 28.23
N THR A 3 10.71 -10.15 28.52
CA THR A 3 9.82 -9.22 27.81
C THR A 3 8.61 -9.80 27.08
N ASP A 4 7.45 -9.73 27.74
CA ASP A 4 6.13 -9.65 27.11
C ASP A 4 6.10 -8.53 26.05
N HIS A 5 6.24 -8.92 24.78
CA HIS A 5 5.88 -8.10 23.63
C HIS A 5 4.48 -8.52 23.16
N ALA A 6 3.45 -8.12 23.91
CA ALA A 6 2.10 -8.05 23.39
C ALA A 6 1.65 -6.59 23.54
N ALA A 7 2.25 -5.72 22.73
CA ALA A 7 1.67 -4.41 22.52
C ALA A 7 0.35 -4.65 21.78
N ASP A 8 -0.76 -4.54 22.51
CA ASP A 8 -2.10 -4.41 21.95
C ASP A 8 -2.10 -3.20 21.01
N HIS A 9 -1.77 -3.43 19.75
CA HIS A 9 -1.92 -2.46 18.68
C HIS A 9 -3.41 -2.43 18.32
N GLU A 10 -4.22 -1.83 19.19
CA GLU A 10 -5.63 -1.56 18.89
C GLU A 10 -5.69 -0.45 17.82
N MET A 11 -5.56 -0.85 16.56
CA MET A 11 -5.82 0.02 15.43
C MET A 11 -7.32 0.34 15.43
N PRO A 12 -7.73 1.61 15.21
CA PRO A 12 -9.15 1.92 15.14
C PRO A 12 -9.78 1.08 14.01
N LYS A 13 -10.89 0.37 14.26
CA LYS A 13 -11.55 -0.55 13.28
C LYS A 13 -11.74 0.01 11.86
N ARG A 14 -11.86 1.34 11.72
CA ARG A 14 -11.92 2.01 10.41
C ARG A 14 -10.59 1.98 9.63
N VAL A 15 -9.46 2.01 10.34
CA VAL A 15 -8.12 1.93 9.77
C VAL A 15 -7.84 0.52 9.27
N GLU A 16 -8.23 -0.51 10.00
CA GLU A 16 -8.13 -1.92 9.57
C GLU A 16 -8.93 -2.15 8.28
N GLU A 17 -10.19 -1.72 8.25
CA GLU A 17 -11.03 -1.80 7.05
C GLU A 17 -10.40 -1.05 5.86
N THR A 18 -9.78 0.10 6.12
CA THR A 18 -9.06 0.86 5.09
C THR A 18 -7.82 0.12 4.59
N ALA A 19 -7.06 -0.49 5.51
CA ALA A 19 -5.89 -1.29 5.17
C ALA A 19 -6.27 -2.53 4.34
N VAL A 20 -7.30 -3.26 4.75
CA VAL A 20 -7.86 -4.39 3.98
C VAL A 20 -8.31 -3.94 2.59
N ALA A 21 -9.05 -2.83 2.48
CA ALA A 21 -9.48 -2.28 1.19
C ALA A 21 -8.31 -1.87 0.28
N LEU A 22 -7.20 -1.41 0.86
CA LEU A 22 -5.96 -1.09 0.15
C LEU A 22 -5.25 -2.36 -0.33
N LEU A 23 -5.09 -3.36 0.52
CA LEU A 23 -4.43 -4.62 0.20
C LEU A 23 -5.19 -5.39 -0.89
N LEU A 24 -6.52 -5.35 -0.85
CA LEU A 24 -7.39 -5.95 -1.87
C LEU A 24 -7.22 -5.35 -3.28
N ARG A 25 -6.52 -4.20 -3.42
CA ARG A 25 -6.17 -3.62 -4.74
C ARG A 25 -5.10 -4.40 -5.48
N SER A 26 -4.28 -5.16 -4.76
CA SER A 26 -3.20 -5.93 -5.37
C SER A 26 -3.78 -7.19 -6.02
N PRO A 27 -3.64 -7.42 -7.34
CA PRO A 27 -4.03 -8.70 -7.94
C PRO A 27 -3.11 -9.85 -7.50
N HIS A 28 -1.95 -9.54 -6.89
CA HIS A 28 -0.93 -10.53 -6.51
C HIS A 28 -1.09 -11.06 -5.09
N LEU A 29 -1.92 -10.43 -4.26
CA LEU A 29 -2.19 -10.89 -2.89
C LEU A 29 -3.50 -11.66 -2.89
N GLU A 30 -3.49 -12.91 -2.47
CA GLU A 30 -4.71 -13.68 -2.24
C GLU A 30 -5.46 -13.16 -1.01
N VAL A 31 -6.77 -13.40 -0.94
CA VAL A 31 -7.57 -12.91 0.19
C VAL A 31 -7.09 -13.54 1.50
N GLY A 32 -6.77 -14.84 1.50
CA GLY A 32 -6.20 -15.52 2.67
C GLY A 32 -4.90 -14.87 3.16
N GLN A 33 -3.98 -14.58 2.24
CA GLN A 33 -2.73 -13.88 2.58
C GLN A 33 -2.96 -12.50 3.19
N ILE A 34 -3.98 -11.77 2.72
CA ILE A 34 -4.35 -10.46 3.29
C ILE A 34 -4.87 -10.61 4.71
N MET A 35 -5.68 -11.63 4.96
CA MET A 35 -6.21 -11.94 6.28
C MET A 35 -5.08 -12.35 7.24
N ASP A 36 -4.17 -13.20 6.79
CA ASP A 36 -2.99 -13.60 7.57
C ASP A 36 -2.06 -12.40 7.89
N LEU A 37 -1.81 -11.53 6.91
CA LEU A 37 -0.97 -10.33 7.09
C LEU A 37 -1.56 -9.32 8.09
N MET A 38 -2.89 -9.29 8.20
CA MET A 38 -3.62 -8.38 9.07
C MET A 38 -4.03 -9.03 10.39
N ASP A 39 -3.76 -10.33 10.58
CA ASP A 39 -4.21 -11.14 11.72
C ASP A 39 -5.74 -11.10 11.93
N ILE A 40 -6.50 -11.23 10.83
CA ILE A 40 -7.98 -11.14 10.83
C ILE A 40 -8.62 -12.50 10.59
N GLY A 41 -9.57 -12.89 11.44
CA GLY A 41 -10.37 -14.10 11.27
C GLY A 41 -11.53 -13.97 10.27
N ASP A 42 -12.03 -15.10 9.74
CA ASP A 42 -13.13 -15.17 8.77
C ASP A 42 -14.39 -14.40 9.15
N ARG A 43 -14.76 -14.45 10.44
CA ARG A 43 -15.97 -13.79 10.92
C ARG A 43 -15.81 -12.28 10.88
N GLU A 44 -14.68 -11.80 11.38
CA GLU A 44 -14.36 -10.38 11.40
C GLU A 44 -14.22 -9.82 9.99
N PHE A 45 -13.56 -10.54 9.09
CA PHE A 45 -13.45 -10.16 7.68
C PHE A 45 -14.82 -10.05 7.00
N ARG A 46 -15.74 -10.98 7.27
CA ARG A 46 -17.13 -10.90 6.78
C ARG A 46 -17.88 -9.70 7.35
N ASP A 47 -17.70 -9.42 8.64
CA ASP A 47 -18.30 -8.25 9.28
C ASP A 47 -17.72 -6.94 8.70
N MET A 48 -16.43 -6.89 8.35
CA MET A 48 -15.82 -5.77 7.63
C MET A 48 -16.39 -5.62 6.22
N ALA A 49 -16.49 -6.71 5.46
CA ALA A 49 -17.02 -6.70 4.09
C ALA A 49 -18.50 -6.28 4.02
N SER A 50 -19.31 -6.65 5.01
CA SER A 50 -20.72 -6.25 5.07
C SER A 50 -20.91 -4.76 5.40
N ARG A 51 -20.02 -4.18 6.21
CA ARG A 51 -20.08 -2.77 6.62
C ARG A 51 -19.39 -1.82 5.64
N ASN A 52 -18.35 -2.31 4.94
CA ASN A 52 -17.55 -1.51 4.03
C ASN A 52 -17.78 -1.94 2.57
N GLY A 53 -18.56 -1.13 1.85
CA GLY A 53 -18.89 -1.39 0.44
C GLY A 53 -17.68 -1.44 -0.50
N ASP A 54 -16.56 -0.79 -0.17
CA ASP A 54 -15.35 -0.87 -0.99
C ASP A 54 -14.67 -2.24 -0.89
N ILE A 55 -14.69 -2.85 0.30
CA ILE A 55 -14.20 -4.23 0.48
C ILE A 55 -15.05 -5.19 -0.34
N ALA A 56 -16.38 -5.11 -0.21
CA ALA A 56 -17.31 -5.95 -0.97
C ALA A 56 -17.13 -5.79 -2.49
N ARG A 57 -17.05 -4.55 -2.97
CA ARG A 57 -16.81 -4.25 -4.39
C ARG A 57 -15.50 -4.86 -4.89
N ARG A 58 -14.42 -4.78 -4.12
CA ARG A 58 -13.11 -5.32 -4.50
C ARG A 58 -13.07 -6.84 -4.51
N LEU A 59 -13.76 -7.48 -3.58
CA LEU A 59 -13.95 -8.93 -3.60
C LEU A 59 -14.67 -9.38 -4.86
N GLU A 60 -15.71 -8.65 -5.28
CA GLU A 60 -16.43 -8.94 -6.51
C GLU A 60 -15.58 -8.68 -7.76
N GLU A 61 -14.83 -7.57 -7.81
CA GLU A 61 -13.87 -7.28 -8.89
C GLU A 61 -12.82 -8.39 -9.04
N ARG A 62 -12.35 -8.96 -7.92
CA ARG A 62 -11.43 -10.10 -7.92
C ARG A 62 -12.09 -11.37 -8.42
N ARG A 63 -13.30 -11.67 -7.93
CA ARG A 63 -14.08 -12.85 -8.34
C ARG A 63 -14.36 -12.85 -9.84
N LEU A 64 -14.65 -11.67 -10.41
CA LEU A 64 -14.90 -11.48 -11.83
C LEU A 64 -13.63 -11.29 -12.67
N GLY A 65 -12.44 -11.24 -12.06
CA GLY A 65 -11.18 -10.96 -12.75
C GLY A 65 -11.09 -9.56 -13.37
N THR A 66 -11.92 -8.61 -12.92
CA THR A 66 -12.00 -7.24 -13.44
C THR A 66 -11.16 -6.24 -12.63
N LEU A 67 -10.45 -6.71 -11.59
CA LEU A 67 -9.56 -5.88 -10.78
C LEU A 67 -8.47 -5.24 -11.65
N ARG A 68 -8.59 -3.93 -11.90
CA ARG A 68 -7.63 -3.21 -12.75
C ARG A 68 -6.37 -2.87 -11.95
N PRO A 69 -5.17 -3.23 -12.44
CA PRO A 69 -3.94 -2.79 -11.81
C PRO A 69 -3.85 -1.26 -11.88
N ILE A 70 -3.39 -0.65 -10.79
CA ILE A 70 -3.13 0.79 -10.76
C ILE A 70 -1.91 1.03 -11.65
N LYS A 71 -2.13 1.64 -12.81
CA LYS A 71 -1.02 2.07 -13.65
C LYS A 71 -0.32 3.25 -12.97
N SER A 72 0.98 3.12 -12.74
CA SER A 72 1.81 4.26 -12.36
C SER A 72 2.05 5.14 -13.58
N GLU A 73 1.76 6.43 -13.45
CA GLU A 73 2.07 7.40 -14.48
C GLU A 73 3.56 7.70 -14.49
N PRO A 74 4.25 7.62 -15.65
CA PRO A 74 5.65 8.01 -15.77
C PRO A 74 5.86 9.45 -15.31
N ARG A 75 6.95 9.69 -14.60
CA ARG A 75 7.34 11.02 -14.09
C ARG A 75 8.71 11.40 -14.60
N ARG A 76 8.97 12.71 -14.67
CA ARG A 76 10.28 13.23 -15.02
C ARG A 76 11.13 13.44 -13.76
N CYS A 77 12.31 12.84 -13.71
CA CYS A 77 13.23 12.94 -12.59
C CYS A 77 13.68 14.39 -12.38
N LYS A 78 13.61 14.89 -11.14
CA LYS A 78 14.01 16.28 -10.84
C LYS A 78 15.53 16.51 -10.88
N SER A 79 16.34 15.45 -10.91
CA SER A 79 17.81 15.55 -10.96
C SER A 79 18.33 15.45 -12.40
N CYS A 80 18.16 14.29 -13.05
CA CYS A 80 18.69 14.04 -14.40
C CYS A 80 17.71 14.39 -15.53
N ARG A 81 16.46 14.74 -15.23
CA ARG A 81 15.39 15.02 -16.21
C ARG A 81 14.94 13.83 -17.06
N GLU A 82 15.44 12.62 -16.80
CA GLU A 82 14.96 11.40 -17.45
C GLU A 82 13.54 11.01 -17.01
N TRP A 83 12.80 10.38 -17.91
CA TRP A 83 11.50 9.78 -17.60
C TRP A 83 11.69 8.44 -16.89
N PHE A 84 10.91 8.19 -15.85
CA PHE A 84 10.92 6.92 -15.13
C PHE A 84 9.54 6.57 -14.62
N VAL A 85 9.31 5.28 -14.39
CA VAL A 85 8.10 4.79 -13.74
C VAL A 85 8.34 4.82 -12.23
N PRO A 86 7.62 5.66 -11.46
CA PRO A 86 7.84 5.74 -10.02
C PRO A 86 7.31 4.49 -9.31
N TYR A 87 8.05 4.03 -8.30
CA TYR A 87 7.53 3.11 -7.31
C TYR A 87 6.95 3.93 -6.15
N GLY A 88 5.65 3.78 -5.88
CA GLY A 88 4.96 4.58 -4.86
C GLY A 88 5.08 6.10 -5.06
N HIS A 89 5.69 6.80 -4.09
CA HIS A 89 5.81 8.26 -4.08
C HIS A 89 7.18 8.78 -4.55
N ASP A 90 7.95 7.98 -5.26
CA ASP A 90 9.29 8.36 -5.71
C ASP A 90 9.31 9.64 -6.57
N ARG A 91 10.29 10.49 -6.28
CA ARG A 91 10.53 11.77 -6.96
C ARG A 91 11.76 11.75 -7.86
N TYR A 92 12.58 10.71 -7.75
CA TYR A 92 13.85 10.53 -8.44
C TYR A 92 13.91 9.13 -9.03
N CYS A 93 14.55 8.99 -10.19
CA CYS A 93 14.68 7.69 -10.85
C CYS A 93 15.68 6.75 -10.17
N SER A 94 16.53 7.26 -9.27
CA SER A 94 17.53 6.47 -8.55
C SER A 94 17.99 7.18 -7.27
N ASP A 95 18.59 6.41 -6.36
CA ASP A 95 19.22 6.95 -5.15
C ASP A 95 20.38 7.90 -5.47
N ALA A 96 21.11 7.67 -6.56
CA ALA A 96 22.13 8.59 -7.03
C ALA A 96 21.52 9.96 -7.36
N CYS A 97 20.42 9.99 -8.11
CA CYS A 97 19.69 11.23 -8.41
C CYS A 97 19.12 11.91 -7.16
N LYS A 98 18.65 11.12 -6.19
CA LYS A 98 18.19 11.63 -4.89
C LYS A 98 19.32 12.32 -4.12
N ARG A 99 20.52 11.72 -4.08
CA ARG A 99 21.72 12.29 -3.45
C ARG A 99 22.19 13.56 -4.16
N THR A 100 22.29 13.56 -5.48
CA THR A 100 22.68 14.74 -6.27
C THR A 100 21.74 15.92 -6.01
N ALA A 101 20.43 15.67 -6.00
CA ALA A 101 19.44 16.70 -5.70
C ALA A 101 19.46 17.17 -4.23
N CYS A 102 19.98 16.36 -3.30
CA CYS A 102 20.20 16.77 -1.91
C CYS A 102 21.41 17.71 -1.83
N LEU A 103 22.55 17.34 -2.42
CA LEU A 103 23.76 18.17 -2.47
C LEU A 103 23.50 19.53 -3.12
N ALA A 104 22.78 19.56 -4.25
CA ALA A 104 22.43 20.80 -4.94
C ALA A 104 21.53 21.74 -4.11
N ARG A 105 20.81 21.21 -3.10
CA ARG A 105 20.00 22.00 -2.17
C ARG A 105 20.80 22.47 -0.95
N CYS A 106 21.78 21.69 -0.50
CA CYS A 106 22.68 22.07 0.59
C CYS A 106 23.63 23.21 0.20
N HIS A 107 24.11 23.24 -1.05
CA HIS A 107 24.97 24.33 -1.56
C HIS A 107 24.25 25.67 -1.82
N LYS A 108 22.91 25.72 -1.69
CA LYS A 108 22.11 26.94 -1.85
C LYS A 108 21.73 27.60 -0.53
N ARG A 109 22.33 27.18 0.59
CA ARG A 109 22.22 27.83 1.90
C ARG A 109 23.53 28.47 2.30
#